data_AF-A0A443PG18-F1
#
_entry.id   AF-A0A443PG18-F1
#
_cell.length_a   1.000
_cell.length_b   1.000
_cell.length_c   1.000
_cell.angle_alpha   90.00
_cell.angle_beta   90.00
_cell.angle_gamma   90.00
#
_symmetry.space_group_name_H-M   'P 1'
#
loop_
_entity.id
_entity.type
_entity.pdbx_description
1 polymer ?
#
loop_
_entity_poly.entity_id
_entity_poly.type
_entity_poly.pdbx_seq_one_letter_code
_entity_poly.pdbx_strand_id
1 'polypeptide(L)'
;MQQCKESHTGNLISPRVVSKGAAHMLWVGERTRQLDSAHVEFLLRPDDIVRLCEILNPHNRPGRLTIITRMGAENLRAKLPHLIRAMRQAGLIVTWVTDPMHGNSFKAPCGLRTSLFDAIRSELQAFFEIHEQEGSYPGGVHLEMTGQNVTECIGGSKAVTFDNLCTRYHTQFDPRLNASQSLELAFEIAERLRMRRIRSGMAFVKEQEEGSVP
;
A
#
# COMPACT_ATOMS: atom_id res chain seq x y z
N MET A 1 -56.09 14.48 26.78
CA MET A 1 -55.74 13.04 26.75
C MET A 1 -54.71 12.86 25.65
N GLN A 2 -53.48 12.44 25.83
CA GLN A 2 -52.68 12.06 26.99
C GLN A 2 -51.22 12.27 26.56
N GLN A 3 -50.40 12.94 27.37
CA GLN A 3 -48.94 12.86 27.27
C GLN A 3 -48.49 11.44 27.62
N CYS A 4 -47.46 10.95 26.93
CA CYS A 4 -46.44 10.09 27.54
C CYS A 4 -45.06 10.64 27.13
N LYS A 5 -44.26 10.99 28.15
CA LYS A 5 -42.84 11.29 28.09
C LYS A 5 -42.01 10.00 28.24
N GLU A 6 -40.71 10.15 28.00
CA GLU A 6 -39.57 9.27 28.36
C GLU A 6 -39.26 8.13 27.37
N SER A 7 -38.01 7.74 27.06
CA SER A 7 -36.66 8.21 27.42
C SER A 7 -35.62 7.43 26.59
N HIS A 8 -34.43 8.02 26.41
CA HIS A 8 -33.09 7.38 26.28
C HIS A 8 -32.91 6.15 25.36
N THR A 9 -32.10 6.30 24.30
CA THR A 9 -30.76 5.68 24.14
C THR A 9 -30.33 5.68 22.67
N GLY A 10 -29.06 6.03 22.43
CA GLY A 10 -28.48 6.08 21.10
C GLY A 10 -28.38 4.70 20.46
N ASN A 11 -28.92 4.56 19.25
CA ASN A 11 -28.60 3.44 18.39
C ASN A 11 -27.44 3.83 17.47
N LEU A 12 -26.23 3.67 18.00
CA LEU A 12 -25.05 3.40 17.17
C LEU A 12 -25.39 2.14 16.35
N ILE A 13 -25.60 2.33 15.05
CA ILE A 13 -25.73 1.23 14.12
C ILE A 13 -24.40 0.48 14.15
N SER A 14 -24.39 -0.67 14.81
CA SER A 14 -23.29 -1.62 14.81
C SER A 14 -22.83 -1.86 13.36
N PRO A 15 -21.53 -1.76 13.04
CA PRO A 15 -21.04 -2.12 11.72
C PRO A 15 -21.32 -3.62 11.54
N ARG A 16 -22.34 -3.92 10.72
CA ARG A 16 -22.72 -5.29 10.38
C ARG A 16 -21.48 -6.00 9.86
N VAL A 17 -21.18 -7.10 10.54
CA VAL A 17 -20.12 -8.06 10.26
C VAL A 17 -20.02 -8.32 8.75
N VAL A 18 -18.93 -7.89 8.12
CA VAL A 18 -18.51 -8.47 6.84
C VAL A 18 -18.31 -9.96 7.08
N SER A 19 -18.93 -10.82 6.29
CA SER A 19 -18.91 -12.27 6.55
C SER A 19 -17.46 -12.75 6.66
N LYS A 20 -17.11 -13.30 7.83
CA LYS A 20 -15.76 -13.80 8.16
C LYS A 20 -15.38 -15.09 7.40
N GLY A 21 -15.98 -15.36 6.24
CA GLY A 21 -15.81 -16.60 5.49
C GLY A 21 -15.50 -16.44 4.00
N ALA A 22 -15.51 -15.21 3.46
CA ALA A 22 -15.26 -14.99 2.02
C ALA A 22 -13.76 -14.98 1.67
N ALA A 23 -12.91 -14.49 2.56
CA ALA A 23 -11.46 -14.39 2.34
C ALA A 23 -10.71 -14.37 3.69
N HIS A 24 -9.42 -14.74 3.65
CA HIS A 24 -8.53 -14.68 4.82
C HIS A 24 -8.18 -13.24 5.24
N MET A 25 -8.01 -12.36 4.25
CA MET A 25 -7.67 -10.95 4.44
C MET A 25 -8.62 -10.12 3.58
N LEU A 26 -9.15 -9.06 4.16
CA LEU A 26 -10.01 -8.09 3.50
C LEU A 26 -9.33 -6.73 3.57
N TRP A 27 -9.44 -5.96 2.50
CA TRP A 27 -9.04 -4.57 2.48
C TRP A 27 -10.23 -3.68 2.11
N VAL A 28 -10.15 -2.43 2.53
CA VAL A 28 -11.11 -1.40 2.14
C VAL A 28 -10.46 -0.51 1.10
N GLY A 29 -11.08 -0.38 -0.07
CA GLY A 29 -10.56 0.44 -1.15
C GLY A 29 -10.60 1.92 -0.80
N GLU A 30 -9.78 2.73 -1.48
CA GLU A 30 -9.69 4.19 -1.23
C GLU A 30 -11.07 4.86 -1.28
N ARG A 31 -11.87 4.49 -2.29
CA ARG A 31 -13.22 5.03 -2.44
C ARG A 31 -14.12 4.65 -1.26
N THR A 32 -13.88 3.58 -0.51
CA THR A 32 -14.81 3.07 0.53
C THR A 32 -14.28 3.07 1.98
N ARG A 33 -13.18 3.79 2.30
CA ARG A 33 -12.52 3.85 3.64
C ARG A 33 -13.12 4.83 4.67
N GLN A 34 -14.44 4.89 4.87
CA GLN A 34 -15.05 5.96 5.67
C GLN A 34 -15.59 5.52 7.02
N LEU A 35 -15.38 6.36 8.05
CA LEU A 35 -15.77 6.10 9.43
C LEU A 35 -17.29 6.21 9.65
N ASP A 36 -17.96 7.12 8.94
CA ASP A 36 -19.37 7.49 9.20
C ASP A 36 -20.29 7.21 7.98
N SER A 37 -19.87 6.31 7.07
CA SER A 37 -20.43 5.92 5.75
C SER A 37 -19.77 6.57 4.51
N ALA A 38 -19.98 5.94 3.35
CA ALA A 38 -19.03 5.88 2.23
C ALA A 38 -18.60 7.22 1.57
N HIS A 39 -17.37 7.24 1.09
CA HIS A 39 -16.56 8.25 0.38
C HIS A 39 -15.90 9.41 1.21
N VAL A 40 -14.59 9.28 1.56
CA VAL A 40 -13.68 10.22 2.27
C VAL A 40 -12.59 10.56 1.27
N GLU A 41 -12.61 11.78 0.78
CA GLU A 41 -11.51 12.42 0.03
C GLU A 41 -10.39 12.95 0.96
N PHE A 42 -10.46 12.68 2.26
CA PHE A 42 -9.77 13.45 3.30
C PHE A 42 -8.75 12.70 4.16
N LEU A 43 -8.20 11.59 3.67
CA LEU A 43 -7.25 10.78 4.45
C LEU A 43 -5.77 11.11 4.22
N LEU A 44 -5.50 12.39 3.93
CA LEU A 44 -4.16 12.91 3.71
C LEU A 44 -3.52 13.49 4.98
N ARG A 45 -4.27 13.65 6.08
CA ARG A 45 -3.72 14.19 7.32
C ARG A 45 -3.27 13.06 8.25
N PRO A 46 -2.08 13.15 8.85
CA PRO A 46 -1.58 12.14 9.77
C PRO A 46 -2.53 11.81 10.94
N ASP A 47 -3.25 12.81 11.46
CA ASP A 47 -4.17 12.60 12.59
C ASP A 47 -5.38 11.73 12.23
N ASP A 48 -5.90 11.87 11.00
CA ASP A 48 -7.08 11.10 10.56
C ASP A 48 -6.73 9.62 10.40
N ILE A 49 -5.53 9.31 9.92
CA ILE A 49 -5.08 7.92 9.80
C ILE A 49 -4.78 7.29 11.17
N VAL A 50 -4.24 8.04 12.13
CA VAL A 50 -4.03 7.59 13.52
C VAL A 50 -5.38 7.20 14.12
N ARG A 51 -6.38 8.08 14.04
CA ARG A 51 -7.72 7.81 14.58
C ARG A 51 -8.37 6.59 13.94
N LEU A 52 -8.22 6.39 12.62
CA LEU A 52 -8.75 5.17 11.99
C LEU A 52 -8.05 3.91 12.52
N CYS A 53 -6.73 3.95 12.67
CA CYS A 53 -5.96 2.81 13.19
C CYS A 53 -6.39 2.43 14.61
N GLU A 54 -6.68 3.40 15.48
CA GLU A 54 -7.21 3.16 16.83
C GLU A 54 -8.58 2.48 16.79
N ILE A 55 -9.45 2.85 15.85
CA ILE A 55 -10.78 2.24 15.68
C ILE A 55 -10.67 0.81 15.13
N LEU A 56 -9.82 0.58 14.12
CA LEU A 56 -9.70 -0.71 13.44
C LEU A 56 -8.82 -1.73 14.19
N ASN A 57 -7.89 -1.25 15.02
CA ASN A 57 -6.97 -2.05 15.81
C ASN A 57 -6.89 -1.54 17.27
N PRO A 58 -7.99 -1.58 18.04
CA PRO A 58 -8.08 -0.97 19.37
C PRO A 58 -7.15 -1.61 20.41
N HIS A 59 -6.66 -2.82 20.15
CA HIS A 59 -5.70 -3.52 21.00
C HIS A 59 -4.27 -3.46 20.46
N ASN A 60 -4.01 -2.64 19.43
CA ASN A 60 -2.72 -2.44 18.78
C ASN A 60 -1.99 -3.75 18.46
N ARG A 61 -2.73 -4.78 18.00
CA ARG A 61 -2.18 -6.12 17.77
C ARG A 61 -1.29 -6.09 16.51
N PRO A 62 -0.01 -6.48 16.59
CA PRO A 62 0.85 -6.56 15.42
C PRO A 62 0.25 -7.47 14.33
N GLY A 63 0.35 -7.04 13.06
CA GLY A 63 -0.18 -7.79 11.91
C GLY A 63 -1.72 -7.76 11.76
N ARG A 64 -2.45 -7.10 12.68
CA ARG A 64 -3.92 -6.96 12.57
C ARG A 64 -4.34 -6.00 11.47
N LEU A 65 -3.56 -4.93 11.25
CA LEU A 65 -3.89 -3.85 10.34
C LEU A 65 -2.74 -3.60 9.36
N THR A 66 -3.09 -3.52 8.08
CA THR A 66 -2.17 -3.20 6.98
C THR A 66 -2.57 -1.89 6.35
N ILE A 67 -1.62 -0.98 6.17
CA ILE A 67 -1.80 0.26 5.42
C ILE A 67 -1.19 0.05 4.03
N ILE A 68 -2.03 0.15 3.00
CA ILE A 68 -1.62 0.03 1.59
C ILE A 68 -1.49 1.44 1.00
N THR A 69 -0.27 1.88 0.68
CA THR A 69 0.01 3.19 0.08
C THR A 69 -0.04 3.10 -1.44
N ARG A 70 -0.73 4.05 -2.08
CA ARG A 70 -0.84 4.14 -3.55
C ARG A 70 -0.88 5.61 -3.99
N MET A 71 0.28 6.21 -4.20
CA MET A 71 0.36 7.67 -4.31
C MET A 71 1.09 8.13 -5.57
N GLY A 72 1.81 7.24 -6.27
CA GLY A 72 2.83 7.64 -7.21
C GLY A 72 4.12 8.02 -6.49
N ALA A 73 5.27 7.84 -7.13
CA ALA A 73 6.58 7.95 -6.50
C ALA A 73 6.86 9.33 -5.85
N GLU A 74 6.46 10.41 -6.51
CA GLU A 74 6.68 11.78 -6.02
C GLU A 74 5.85 12.08 -4.76
N ASN A 75 4.54 11.80 -4.82
CA ASN A 75 3.65 11.99 -3.67
C ASN A 75 4.02 11.07 -2.52
N LEU A 76 4.48 9.84 -2.80
CA LEU A 76 4.91 8.91 -1.77
C LEU A 76 6.09 9.49 -0.99
N ARG A 77 7.11 10.02 -1.69
CA ARG A 77 8.26 10.71 -1.07
C ARG A 77 7.83 11.91 -0.23
N ALA A 78 6.84 12.67 -0.70
CA ALA A 78 6.34 13.83 0.01
C ALA A 78 5.51 13.46 1.27
N LYS A 79 4.73 12.38 1.23
CA LYS A 79 3.68 12.12 2.24
C LYS A 79 3.99 10.99 3.20
N LEU A 80 4.57 9.89 2.73
CA LEU A 80 4.77 8.69 3.55
C LEU A 80 5.66 8.93 4.79
N PRO A 81 6.75 9.73 4.74
CA PRO A 81 7.53 10.04 5.94
C PRO A 81 6.68 10.62 7.08
N HIS A 82 5.77 11.53 6.76
CA HIS A 82 4.89 12.15 7.77
C HIS A 82 3.92 11.14 8.39
N LEU A 83 3.38 10.22 7.59
CA LEU A 83 2.49 9.17 8.07
C LEU A 83 3.22 8.17 8.98
N ILE A 84 4.44 7.77 8.61
CA ILE A 84 5.28 6.87 9.42
C ILE A 84 5.58 7.50 10.78
N ARG A 85 5.98 8.78 10.79
CA ARG A 85 6.30 9.51 12.03
C ARG A 85 5.08 9.65 12.94
N ALA A 86 3.90 9.93 12.39
CA ALA A 86 2.67 10.02 13.17
C ALA A 86 2.27 8.67 13.79
N MET A 87 2.34 7.57 13.05
CA MET A 87 2.10 6.22 13.60
C MET A 87 3.08 5.90 14.73
N ARG A 88 4.37 6.25 14.55
CA ARG A 88 5.39 6.07 15.58
C ARG A 88 5.10 6.90 16.83
N GLN A 89 4.74 8.17 16.68
CA GLN A 89 4.38 9.05 17.79
C GLN A 89 3.14 8.55 18.55
N ALA A 90 2.16 8.00 17.84
CA ALA A 90 0.98 7.39 18.42
C ALA A 90 1.23 5.98 19.01
N GLY A 91 2.44 5.42 18.86
CA GLY A 91 2.76 4.06 19.31
C GLY A 91 2.01 2.96 18.58
N LEU A 92 1.47 3.23 17.38
CA LEU A 92 0.64 2.30 16.62
C LEU A 92 1.48 1.38 15.74
N ILE A 93 1.11 0.09 15.73
CA ILE A 93 1.77 -0.97 14.97
C ILE A 93 0.90 -1.36 13.79
N VAL A 94 1.44 -1.15 12.59
CA VAL A 94 0.81 -1.46 11.31
C VAL A 94 1.80 -2.11 10.36
N THR A 95 1.29 -2.93 9.45
CA THR A 95 2.08 -3.43 8.32
C THR A 95 1.99 -2.45 7.16
N TRP A 96 3.12 -1.90 6.72
CA TRP A 96 3.18 -1.03 5.55
C TRP A 96 3.30 -1.85 4.27
N VAL A 97 2.43 -1.59 3.31
CA VAL A 97 2.45 -2.22 1.99
C VAL A 97 2.35 -1.13 0.95
N THR A 98 3.07 -1.26 -0.17
CA THR A 98 2.89 -0.36 -1.33
C THR A 98 2.08 -1.04 -2.42
N ASP A 99 1.12 -0.31 -2.98
CA ASP A 99 0.43 -0.60 -4.24
C ASP A 99 0.93 0.40 -5.29
N PRO A 100 2.02 0.07 -6.00
CA PRO A 100 2.62 0.94 -7.00
C PRO A 100 1.85 0.92 -8.33
N MET A 101 0.71 0.23 -8.43
CA MET A 101 -0.02 0.10 -9.70
C MET A 101 -0.97 1.26 -9.90
N HIS A 102 -1.88 1.43 -8.95
CA HIS A 102 -3.08 2.21 -9.17
C HIS A 102 -2.90 3.72 -9.02
N GLY A 103 -1.84 4.17 -8.34
CA GLY A 103 -1.42 5.57 -8.34
C GLY A 103 -0.77 6.01 -9.65
N ASN A 104 -0.35 5.06 -10.49
CA ASN A 104 0.46 5.30 -11.69
C ASN A 104 -0.27 5.00 -13.01
N SER A 105 -1.57 4.75 -12.96
CA SER A 105 -2.38 4.48 -14.15
C SER A 105 -2.94 5.75 -14.78
N PHE A 106 -2.93 5.78 -16.11
CA PHE A 106 -3.42 6.88 -16.94
C PHE A 106 -4.12 6.32 -18.19
N LYS A 107 -4.76 7.20 -18.96
CA LYS A 107 -5.40 6.83 -20.23
C LYS A 107 -4.44 7.08 -21.40
N ALA A 108 -4.12 6.04 -22.17
CA ALA A 108 -3.28 6.13 -23.36
C ALA A 108 -4.00 6.86 -24.52
N PRO A 109 -3.27 7.35 -25.54
CA PRO A 109 -3.87 7.98 -26.73
C PRO A 109 -4.89 7.10 -27.46
N CYS A 110 -4.70 5.77 -27.45
CA CYS A 110 -5.65 4.80 -28.01
C CYS A 110 -6.93 4.59 -27.17
N GLY A 111 -7.04 5.27 -26.03
CA GLY A 111 -8.21 5.22 -25.14
C GLY A 111 -8.16 4.15 -24.05
N LEU A 112 -7.22 3.21 -24.12
CA LEU A 112 -7.04 2.17 -23.10
C LEU A 112 -6.39 2.72 -21.82
N ARG A 113 -6.77 2.18 -20.65
CA ARG A 113 -6.10 2.48 -19.39
C ARG A 113 -4.78 1.69 -19.32
N THR A 114 -3.70 2.33 -18.93
CA THR A 114 -2.38 1.69 -18.83
C THR A 114 -1.59 2.32 -17.69
N SER A 115 -0.54 1.63 -17.25
CA SER A 115 0.49 2.21 -16.37
C SER A 115 1.84 2.14 -17.07
N LEU A 116 2.76 3.03 -16.70
CA LEU A 116 4.17 2.92 -17.09
C LEU A 116 4.90 2.02 -16.09
N PHE A 117 5.56 0.98 -16.58
CA PHE A 117 6.34 0.08 -15.74
C PHE A 117 7.40 0.82 -14.93
N ASP A 118 8.06 1.82 -15.51
CA ASP A 118 9.07 2.60 -14.80
C ASP A 118 8.49 3.52 -13.71
N ALA A 119 7.24 3.96 -13.85
CA ALA A 119 6.54 4.69 -12.78
C ALA A 119 6.21 3.76 -11.61
N ILE A 120 5.71 2.55 -11.91
CA ILE A 120 5.46 1.49 -10.92
C ILE A 120 6.76 1.15 -10.18
N ARG A 121 7.85 0.94 -10.93
CA ARG A 121 9.19 0.70 -10.40
C ARG A 121 9.66 1.85 -9.50
N SER A 122 9.48 3.09 -9.95
CA SER A 122 9.91 4.28 -9.20
C SER A 122 9.17 4.42 -7.86
N GLU A 123 7.88 4.10 -7.78
CA GLU A 123 7.14 4.12 -6.52
C GLU A 123 7.58 2.99 -5.58
N LEU A 124 7.84 1.79 -6.12
CA LEU A 124 8.42 0.69 -5.36
C LEU A 124 9.79 1.09 -4.76
N GLN A 125 10.67 1.70 -5.56
CA GLN A 125 11.97 2.17 -5.10
C GLN A 125 11.85 3.21 -4.00
N ALA A 126 10.99 4.22 -4.22
CA ALA A 126 10.69 5.26 -3.25
C ALA A 126 10.21 4.66 -1.91
N PHE A 127 9.33 3.67 -1.96
CA PHE A 127 8.80 3.01 -0.76
C PHE A 127 9.90 2.40 0.10
N PHE A 128 10.83 1.64 -0.50
CA PHE A 128 11.97 1.09 0.22
C PHE A 128 12.91 2.17 0.77
N GLU A 129 13.23 3.18 -0.04
CA GLU A 129 14.09 4.31 0.35
C GLU A 129 13.54 5.08 1.54
N ILE A 130 12.25 5.41 1.52
CA ILE A 130 11.57 6.13 2.61
C ILE A 130 11.59 5.29 3.89
N HIS A 131 11.27 4.00 3.80
CA HIS A 131 11.30 3.13 4.98
C HIS A 131 12.70 3.01 5.58
N GLU A 132 13.73 2.96 4.74
CA GLU A 132 15.13 2.96 5.18
C GLU A 132 15.50 4.27 5.89
N GLN A 133 15.18 5.43 5.29
CA GLN A 133 15.43 6.76 5.86
C GLN A 133 14.68 6.98 7.17
N GLU A 134 13.44 6.51 7.26
CA GLU A 134 12.63 6.64 8.47
C GLU A 134 12.94 5.56 9.51
N GLY A 135 13.83 4.60 9.26
CA GLY A 135 14.11 3.50 10.18
C GLY A 135 12.89 2.63 10.47
N SER A 136 12.03 2.42 9.47
CA SER A 136 10.81 1.61 9.57
C SER A 136 10.87 0.40 8.63
N TYR A 137 9.83 -0.43 8.62
CA TYR A 137 9.83 -1.70 7.87
C TYR A 137 8.90 -1.65 6.64
N PRO A 138 9.42 -1.81 5.41
CA PRO A 138 8.63 -2.03 4.20
C PRO A 138 8.06 -3.46 4.26
N GLY A 139 6.80 -3.57 4.68
CA GLY A 139 6.15 -4.84 5.02
C GLY A 139 5.66 -5.69 3.84
N GLY A 140 5.51 -5.11 2.65
CA GLY A 140 5.13 -5.86 1.46
C GLY A 140 4.77 -5.01 0.26
N VAL A 141 4.31 -5.68 -0.80
CA VAL A 141 3.87 -5.08 -2.06
C VAL A 141 2.54 -5.71 -2.48
N HIS A 142 1.61 -4.90 -2.98
CA HIS A 142 0.32 -5.30 -3.53
C HIS A 142 0.32 -5.01 -5.03
N LEU A 143 0.28 -6.06 -5.87
CA LEU A 143 0.39 -5.93 -7.32
C LEU A 143 -0.82 -6.55 -8.02
N GLU A 144 -1.21 -5.94 -9.13
CA GLU A 144 -2.10 -6.56 -10.11
C GLU A 144 -1.25 -7.19 -11.22
N MET A 145 -1.30 -8.52 -11.32
CA MET A 145 -0.47 -9.27 -12.25
C MET A 145 -1.21 -10.44 -12.89
N THR A 146 -0.68 -10.94 -14.00
CA THR A 146 -1.10 -12.19 -14.64
C THR A 146 0.11 -12.94 -15.20
N GLY A 147 0.06 -14.27 -15.14
CA GLY A 147 1.06 -15.14 -15.79
C GLY A 147 0.95 -15.17 -17.33
N GLN A 148 -0.08 -14.53 -17.89
CA GLN A 148 -0.29 -14.45 -19.33
C GLN A 148 0.62 -13.40 -19.98
N ASN A 149 0.94 -13.62 -21.25
CA ASN A 149 1.73 -12.67 -22.05
C ASN A 149 0.86 -11.53 -22.58
N VAL A 150 0.40 -10.65 -21.68
CA VAL A 150 -0.45 -9.50 -21.99
C VAL A 150 0.36 -8.23 -22.27
N THR A 151 -0.27 -7.26 -22.93
CA THR A 151 0.30 -5.94 -23.27
C THR A 151 -0.46 -4.81 -22.58
N GLU A 152 -0.73 -4.96 -21.28
CA GLU A 152 -1.59 -4.03 -20.53
C GLU A 152 -0.80 -2.88 -19.86
N CYS A 153 0.47 -3.09 -19.52
CA CYS A 153 1.38 -2.07 -18.99
C CYS A 153 2.52 -1.79 -19.97
N ILE A 154 2.86 -0.51 -20.16
CA ILE A 154 3.91 -0.03 -21.05
C ILE A 154 5.30 -0.22 -20.42
N GLY A 155 6.29 -0.59 -21.24
CA GLY A 155 7.70 -0.73 -20.83
C GLY A 155 8.04 -2.10 -20.25
N GLY A 156 9.03 -2.13 -19.35
CA GLY A 156 9.69 -3.34 -18.88
C GLY A 156 10.66 -3.91 -19.92
N SER A 157 11.36 -4.98 -19.56
CA SER A 157 12.40 -5.63 -20.38
C SER A 157 11.98 -6.05 -21.80
N LYS A 158 10.69 -6.33 -22.03
CA LYS A 158 10.13 -6.66 -23.36
C LYS A 158 9.59 -5.45 -24.15
N ALA A 159 9.79 -4.24 -23.63
CA ALA A 159 9.45 -2.95 -24.26
C ALA A 159 8.04 -2.89 -24.88
N VAL A 160 7.00 -3.17 -24.09
CA VAL A 160 5.61 -2.99 -24.54
C VAL A 160 5.40 -1.50 -24.88
N THR A 161 5.05 -1.19 -26.13
CA THR A 161 4.79 0.19 -26.57
C THR A 161 3.29 0.51 -26.60
N PHE A 162 2.95 1.79 -26.83
CA PHE A 162 1.56 2.21 -26.99
C PHE A 162 0.85 1.47 -28.13
N ASP A 163 1.55 1.23 -29.24
CA ASP A 163 1.01 0.50 -30.39
C ASP A 163 0.76 -0.98 -30.08
N ASN A 164 1.50 -1.53 -29.11
CA ASN A 164 1.31 -2.91 -28.69
C ASN A 164 0.11 -3.09 -27.77
N LEU A 165 -0.42 -2.03 -27.13
CA LEU A 165 -1.47 -2.15 -26.12
C LEU A 165 -2.65 -2.98 -26.61
N CYS A 166 -3.16 -2.67 -27.80
CA CYS A 166 -4.34 -3.33 -28.38
C CYS A 166 -4.09 -4.78 -28.82
N THR A 167 -2.86 -5.29 -28.81
CA THR A 167 -2.55 -6.63 -29.34
C THR A 167 -3.04 -7.76 -28.44
N ARG A 168 -2.89 -7.61 -27.12
CA ARG A 168 -3.28 -8.60 -26.10
C ARG A 168 -3.79 -7.91 -24.82
N TYR A 169 -4.72 -6.98 -24.99
CA TYR A 169 -5.42 -6.33 -23.88
C TYR A 169 -6.67 -7.14 -23.51
N HIS A 170 -6.66 -7.80 -22.35
CA HIS A 170 -7.73 -8.72 -21.95
C HIS A 170 -8.49 -8.29 -20.70
N THR A 171 -7.98 -7.31 -19.96
CA THR A 171 -8.67 -6.73 -18.80
C THR A 171 -9.73 -5.71 -19.23
N GLN A 172 -10.81 -5.61 -18.44
CA GLN A 172 -11.82 -4.55 -18.57
C GLN A 172 -11.59 -3.41 -17.57
N PHE A 173 -10.72 -3.63 -16.58
CA PHE A 173 -10.49 -2.72 -15.48
C PHE A 173 -9.06 -2.17 -15.53
N ASP A 174 -8.28 -2.46 -14.50
CA ASP A 174 -6.96 -1.90 -14.33
C ASP A 174 -5.92 -2.76 -15.07
N PRO A 175 -4.87 -2.12 -15.62
CA PRO A 175 -3.85 -2.80 -16.41
C PRO A 175 -2.99 -3.68 -15.50
N ARG A 176 -2.78 -4.93 -15.90
CA ARG A 176 -1.99 -5.90 -15.11
C ARG A 176 -0.57 -5.98 -15.63
N LEU A 177 0.38 -6.22 -14.72
CA LEU A 177 1.71 -6.64 -15.08
C LEU A 177 1.66 -8.01 -15.77
N ASN A 178 2.36 -8.14 -16.90
CA ASN A 178 2.57 -9.46 -17.49
C ASN A 178 3.63 -10.26 -16.71
N ALA A 179 3.81 -11.53 -17.08
CA ALA A 179 4.74 -12.43 -16.40
C ALA A 179 6.18 -11.90 -16.33
N SER A 180 6.68 -11.30 -17.42
CA SER A 180 8.06 -10.78 -17.47
C SER A 180 8.24 -9.54 -16.61
N GLN A 181 7.30 -8.59 -16.67
CA GLN A 181 7.30 -7.40 -15.82
C GLN A 181 7.17 -7.77 -14.34
N SER A 182 6.32 -8.76 -14.02
CA SER A 182 6.14 -9.26 -12.65
C SER A 182 7.41 -9.86 -12.08
N LEU A 183 8.12 -10.66 -12.90
CA LEU A 183 9.38 -11.28 -12.50
C LEU A 183 10.50 -10.25 -12.33
N GLU A 184 10.53 -9.22 -13.18
CA GLU A 184 11.49 -8.10 -13.08
C GLU A 184 11.35 -7.37 -11.73
N LEU A 185 10.12 -7.03 -11.32
CA LEU A 185 9.88 -6.44 -9.98
C LEU A 185 10.23 -7.42 -8.86
N ALA A 186 9.94 -8.71 -9.01
CA ALA A 186 10.27 -9.70 -7.99
C ALA A 186 11.78 -9.79 -7.72
N PHE A 187 12.61 -9.76 -8.77
CA PHE A 187 14.07 -9.72 -8.63
C PHE A 187 14.54 -8.43 -7.95
N GLU A 188 13.98 -7.28 -8.32
CA GLU A 188 14.32 -6.00 -7.67
C GLU A 188 13.98 -6.00 -6.17
N ILE A 189 12.80 -6.51 -5.80
CA ILE A 189 12.38 -6.68 -4.39
C ILE A 189 13.35 -7.62 -3.66
N ALA A 190 13.65 -8.77 -4.25
CA ALA A 190 14.56 -9.75 -3.66
C ALA A 190 15.95 -9.16 -3.39
N GLU A 191 16.47 -8.38 -4.34
CA GLU A 191 17.77 -7.73 -4.20
C GLU A 191 17.76 -6.67 -3.09
N ARG A 192 16.72 -5.83 -3.02
CA ARG A 192 16.57 -4.83 -1.94
C ARG A 192 16.48 -5.50 -0.56
N LEU A 193 15.73 -6.58 -0.43
CA LEU A 193 15.63 -7.35 0.81
C LEU A 193 16.97 -8.00 1.19
N ARG A 194 17.70 -8.55 0.21
CA ARG A 194 19.04 -9.13 0.41
C ARG A 194 20.02 -8.08 0.93
N MET A 195 20.07 -6.92 0.28
CA MET A 195 20.95 -5.81 0.66
C MET A 195 20.65 -5.28 2.05
N ARG A 196 19.36 -5.17 2.42
CA ARG A 196 18.96 -4.78 3.77
C ARG A 196 19.40 -5.79 4.83
N ARG A 197 19.27 -7.10 4.55
CA ARG A 197 19.73 -8.16 5.45
C ARG A 197 21.25 -8.09 5.68
N ILE A 198 22.03 -7.92 4.61
CA ILE A 198 23.49 -7.79 4.70
C ILE A 198 23.88 -6.59 5.57
N ARG A 199 23.25 -5.44 5.32
CA ARG A 199 23.52 -4.21 6.07
C ARG A 199 23.19 -4.33 7.55
N SER A 200 22.06 -4.97 7.87
CA SER A 200 21.65 -5.22 9.26
C SER A 200 22.64 -6.15 9.97
N GLY A 201 23.16 -7.16 9.26
CA GLY A 201 24.20 -8.04 9.78
C GLY A 201 25.53 -7.32 10.02
N MET A 202 25.95 -6.43 9.11
CA MET A 202 27.16 -5.63 9.28
C MET A 202 27.05 -4.64 10.44
N ALA A 203 25.88 -4.01 10.63
CA ALA A 203 25.63 -3.12 11.77
C ALA A 203 25.75 -3.86 13.11
N PHE A 204 25.20 -5.08 13.19
CA PHE A 204 25.30 -5.92 14.39
C PHE A 204 26.76 -6.28 14.72
N VAL A 205 27.58 -6.63 13.73
CA VAL A 205 29.01 -6.89 13.93
C VAL A 205 29.74 -5.65 14.44
N LYS A 206 29.45 -4.49 13.86
CA LYS A 206 30.08 -3.22 14.25
C LYS A 206 29.72 -2.80 15.68
N GLU A 207 28.47 -2.98 16.11
CA GLU A 207 28.06 -2.74 17.51
C GLU A 207 28.79 -3.65 18.51
N GLN A 208 29.11 -4.90 18.13
CA GLN A 208 29.90 -5.80 18.98
C GLN A 208 31.38 -5.40 19.05
N GLU A 209 31.96 -4.88 17.98
CA GLU A 209 33.35 -4.40 17.94
C GLU A 209 33.53 -3.06 18.68
N GLU A 210 32.55 -2.16 18.63
CA GLU A 210 32.60 -0.86 19.33
C GLU A 210 32.16 -0.94 20.81
N GLY A 211 31.31 -1.91 21.17
CA GLY A 211 30.86 -2.16 22.55
C GLY A 211 31.83 -2.98 23.42
N SER A 212 32.99 -3.35 22.90
CA SER A 212 34.01 -4.18 23.57
C SER A 212 35.28 -3.41 23.97
N VAL A 213 35.22 -2.09 24.08
CA VAL A 213 36.26 -1.29 24.74
C VAL A 213 35.96 -1.25 26.26
N PRO A 214 36.89 -1.70 27.14
CA PRO A 214 36.67 -1.82 28.58
C PRO A 214 36.50 -0.48 29.30
#